data_AF-A0A8S3YKJ0-F1
#
_entry.id   AF-A0A8S3YKJ0-F1
#
_cell.length_a   1.000
_cell.length_b   1.000
_cell.length_c   1.000
_cell.angle_alpha   90.00
_cell.angle_beta   90.00
_cell.angle_gamma   90.00
#
_symmetry.space_group_name_H-M   'P 1'
#
loop_
_entity.id
_entity.type
_entity.pdbx_description
1 polymer ?
#
loop_
_entity_poly.entity_id
_entity_poly.type
_entity_poly.pdbx_seq_one_letter_code
_entity_poly.pdbx_strand_id
1 'polypeptide(L)'
;LQVLPVIENLPGASIEGLGIMTGSGGQDTSEQERRRRSVVHEGTYGENATIEFRYSMYTGNTGKLEGNWSSQQPDIGNTDKAFQGNTEDVSVEKMMHIFENLRQLRETKQDEKTLHFRDGVVSFSIMDEVDKFEERQKPVSVDVELLYQKDVERHSNLKTTLKKAKNSSLTSSILRESINQLRERHIERYFTDRGGLRSMKLKRAVVFDDQSFDRMMRIFRKMASVTASNCKQLSNHQLYLPGDVTYGVWTQFESEGRTALRLSHFLSVYLQNVLPEENFGDLRGGGRLQIDHMYGEVIANVMGNFKIYSAGVFFDRYKFENQDGTRRELFGPWAFRKSGSFFALDAAGLKSRYVTEDWFIRSKARFMANFQNVKQYKIRAHIRSDPNGTSSVRHEYYPLTYRAASYEQGFWTKPHFRCDGNVDTWVMTYVSPFFGMDRLRKRLEFRGVTTVDVPLNLLEINQCAQSFSEANAFKNTARCDYFSTTCVPQPGFPFMRGSYRCLCKLGFEYWHADGKFWIEGSLLELEFEKKKAGMFSRFDLLTCRVAMATTAMASKLYLALLCIIIYVVRLTN
;
A
#
# COMPACT_ATOMS: atom_id res chain seq x y z
N LEU A 1 0.12 -34.23 23.72
CA LEU A 1 0.64 -32.92 23.25
C LEU A 1 1.83 -33.18 22.34
N GLN A 2 1.57 -33.33 21.04
CA GLN A 2 2.66 -33.46 20.06
C GLN A 2 3.31 -32.08 19.90
N VAL A 3 4.60 -31.99 20.19
CA VAL A 3 5.37 -30.76 20.08
C VAL A 3 5.61 -30.49 18.59
N LEU A 4 4.82 -29.59 18.03
CA LEU A 4 5.04 -29.03 16.70
C LEU A 4 6.20 -28.03 16.79
N PRO A 5 7.12 -28.00 15.82
CA PRO A 5 8.14 -26.96 15.77
C PRO A 5 7.46 -25.61 15.53
N VAL A 6 7.62 -24.71 16.50
CA VAL A 6 7.36 -23.29 16.32
C VAL A 6 8.36 -22.79 15.29
N ILE A 7 7.86 -22.40 14.11
CA ILE A 7 8.68 -21.67 13.14
C ILE A 7 8.82 -20.26 13.69
N GLU A 8 9.96 -19.99 14.33
CA GLU A 8 10.31 -18.64 14.72
C GLU A 8 10.36 -17.73 13.49
N ASN A 9 9.81 -16.53 13.68
CA ASN A 9 9.72 -15.48 12.67
C ASN A 9 11.08 -15.24 12.01
N LEU A 10 11.08 -15.26 10.67
CA LEU A 10 12.16 -14.66 9.89
C LEU A 10 12.35 -13.19 10.35
N PRO A 11 13.59 -12.70 10.51
CA PRO A 11 13.82 -11.33 10.95
C PRO A 11 13.32 -10.36 9.89
N GLY A 12 12.35 -9.52 10.27
CA GLY A 12 11.73 -8.53 9.37
C GLY A 12 10.26 -8.20 9.66
N ALA A 13 9.65 -8.77 10.69
CA ALA A 13 8.29 -8.41 11.13
C ALA A 13 8.33 -7.60 12.43
N SER A 14 8.58 -6.30 12.35
CA SER A 14 8.18 -5.38 13.42
C SER A 14 6.68 -5.14 13.32
N ILE A 15 5.92 -5.66 14.28
CA ILE A 15 4.54 -5.26 14.48
C ILE A 15 4.58 -3.96 15.29
N GLU A 16 4.60 -2.82 14.59
CA GLU A 16 4.21 -1.55 15.20
C GLU A 16 2.69 -1.54 15.29
N GLY A 17 2.18 -2.01 16.43
CA GLY A 17 0.79 -1.84 16.82
C GLY A 17 0.58 -0.40 17.30
N LEU A 18 -0.01 0.44 16.46
CA LEU A 18 -0.55 1.73 16.84
C LEU A 18 -1.55 1.55 17.99
N GLY A 19 -1.35 2.35 19.04
CA GLY A 19 -2.33 2.58 20.09
C GLY A 19 -3.62 3.15 19.49
N ILE A 20 -4.73 2.47 19.75
CA ILE A 20 -6.06 3.00 19.52
C ILE A 20 -6.53 3.65 20.82
N MET A 21 -6.70 4.97 20.72
CA MET A 21 -7.49 5.80 21.61
C MET A 21 -8.91 5.22 21.75
N THR A 22 -9.30 4.86 22.96
CA THR A 22 -10.70 4.65 23.33
C THR A 22 -11.11 5.78 24.28
N GLY A 23 -11.97 6.67 23.77
CA GLY A 23 -12.67 7.65 24.59
C GLY A 23 -14.02 7.11 25.03
N SER A 24 -14.23 7.02 26.35
CA SER A 24 -15.46 7.38 27.07
C SER A 24 -15.30 6.94 28.54
N GLY A 25 -15.30 7.90 29.46
CA GLY A 25 -14.95 7.72 30.86
C GLY A 25 -16.05 7.18 31.78
N GLY A 26 -15.64 6.92 33.03
CA GLY A 26 -16.48 6.60 34.18
C GLY A 26 -15.66 5.99 35.34
N GLN A 27 -15.24 6.84 36.28
CA GLN A 27 -14.64 6.57 37.61
C GLN A 27 -15.56 5.66 38.48
N ASP A 28 -15.12 4.90 39.49
CA ASP A 28 -14.38 5.38 40.66
C ASP A 28 -13.65 4.29 41.47
N THR A 29 -12.78 4.83 42.31
CA THR A 29 -11.76 4.28 43.22
C THR A 29 -12.18 3.25 44.27
N SER A 30 -11.23 2.39 44.66
CA SER A 30 -10.91 2.25 46.08
C SER A 30 -9.41 2.01 46.29
N GLU A 31 -8.94 2.60 47.37
CA GLU A 31 -7.59 2.94 47.76
C GLU A 31 -7.26 2.15 49.03
N GLN A 32 -6.03 1.62 49.17
CA GLN A 32 -5.36 1.59 50.48
C GLN A 32 -3.85 1.30 50.36
N GLU A 33 -3.07 2.38 50.50
CA GLU A 33 -1.95 2.54 51.44
C GLU A 33 -1.22 1.27 51.94
N ARG A 34 0.11 1.15 51.74
CA ARG A 34 1.19 1.83 52.52
C ARG A 34 2.58 1.16 52.36
N ARG A 35 3.58 2.03 52.11
CA ARG A 35 4.95 2.10 52.67
C ARG A 35 6.00 0.97 52.41
N ARG A 36 7.03 1.42 51.68
CA ARG A 36 8.49 1.34 51.94
C ARG A 36 9.09 -0.03 52.33
N ARG A 37 9.96 -0.56 51.46
CA ARG A 37 11.42 -0.67 51.71
C ARG A 37 12.18 -1.10 50.46
N SER A 38 13.38 -0.55 50.38
CA SER A 38 14.49 -0.77 49.46
C SER A 38 15.18 -2.13 49.61
N VAL A 39 16.04 -2.43 48.64
CA VAL A 39 17.25 -3.31 48.67
C VAL A 39 17.12 -4.68 47.97
N VAL A 40 17.70 -4.72 46.77
CA VAL A 40 18.74 -5.63 46.23
C VAL A 40 18.94 -7.04 46.84
N HIS A 41 19.09 -8.00 45.89
CA HIS A 41 19.83 -9.28 45.86
C HIS A 41 19.13 -10.64 46.04
N GLU A 42 19.31 -11.45 44.99
CA GLU A 42 19.65 -12.89 44.88
C GLU A 42 19.03 -13.92 45.84
N GLY A 43 18.58 -15.04 45.26
CA GLY A 43 18.53 -16.32 45.95
C GLY A 43 17.34 -17.21 45.60
N THR A 44 17.63 -18.26 44.82
CA THR A 44 16.94 -19.54 44.64
C THR A 44 16.10 -20.06 45.82
N TYR A 45 14.91 -20.62 45.55
CA TYR A 45 14.53 -22.03 45.77
C TYR A 45 13.05 -22.22 45.37
N GLY A 46 12.73 -23.35 44.73
CA GLY A 46 11.39 -23.64 44.21
C GLY A 46 10.42 -24.15 45.26
N GLU A 47 9.13 -24.16 44.90
CA GLU A 47 8.23 -25.30 45.09
C GLU A 47 6.87 -25.03 44.43
N ASN A 48 6.21 -26.14 44.12
CA ASN A 48 5.06 -26.31 43.26
C ASN A 48 3.77 -25.64 43.77
N ALA A 49 2.98 -25.01 42.88
CA ALA A 49 1.53 -24.97 42.99
C ALA A 49 0.86 -24.70 41.64
N THR A 50 0.24 -25.75 41.10
CA THR A 50 -0.77 -25.73 40.04
C THR A 50 -2.01 -24.97 40.49
N ILE A 51 -2.57 -24.06 39.68
CA ILE A 51 -3.97 -23.62 39.83
C ILE A 51 -4.65 -23.55 38.45
N GLU A 52 -5.76 -24.29 38.39
CA GLU A 52 -6.75 -24.43 37.32
C GLU A 52 -7.40 -23.11 36.91
N PHE A 53 -7.79 -23.04 35.63
CA PHE A 53 -8.73 -22.04 35.11
C PHE A 53 -10.17 -22.39 35.51
N ARG A 54 -10.91 -21.43 36.08
CA ARG A 54 -12.38 -21.43 36.15
C ARG A 54 -12.95 -20.13 35.61
N TYR A 55 -13.90 -20.27 34.69
CA TYR A 55 -14.77 -19.20 34.17
C TYR A 55 -15.89 -18.88 35.17
N SER A 56 -16.32 -17.62 35.26
CA SER A 56 -17.67 -17.25 35.70
C SER A 56 -18.12 -15.91 35.11
N MET A 57 -19.31 -15.91 34.50
CA MET A 57 -20.11 -14.72 34.17
C MET A 57 -20.74 -14.10 35.44
N TYR A 58 -21.14 -12.82 35.40
CA TYR A 58 -22.52 -12.34 35.71
C TYR A 58 -22.65 -10.79 35.63
N THR A 59 -23.92 -10.38 35.62
CA THR A 59 -24.60 -9.18 35.11
C THR A 59 -24.91 -8.07 36.14
N GLY A 60 -25.08 -6.81 35.68
CA GLY A 60 -26.30 -6.01 35.94
C GLY A 60 -26.38 -4.95 37.08
N ASN A 61 -26.37 -3.67 36.67
CA ASN A 61 -27.32 -2.56 36.99
C ASN A 61 -27.30 -1.65 38.25
N THR A 62 -27.37 -0.34 37.93
CA THR A 62 -28.14 0.82 38.47
C THR A 62 -27.71 1.63 39.70
N GLY A 63 -27.65 2.97 39.54
CA GLY A 63 -27.86 3.97 40.59
C GLY A 63 -27.33 5.39 40.28
N LYS A 64 -28.23 6.36 40.04
CA LYS A 64 -27.97 7.82 39.88
C LYS A 64 -27.53 8.50 41.19
N LEU A 65 -26.82 9.63 41.12
CA LEU A 65 -27.13 10.89 41.83
C LEU A 65 -26.28 12.07 41.33
N GLU A 66 -26.87 13.27 41.42
CA GLU A 66 -26.44 14.57 40.90
C GLU A 66 -25.46 15.31 41.83
N GLY A 67 -24.67 16.25 41.28
CA GLY A 67 -23.91 17.23 42.06
C GLY A 67 -23.03 18.17 41.21
N ASN A 68 -23.37 19.47 41.23
CA ASN A 68 -22.64 20.62 40.66
C ASN A 68 -21.20 20.77 41.19
N TRP A 69 -20.33 21.51 40.48
CA TRP A 69 -19.67 22.77 40.94
C TRP A 69 -18.53 23.22 39.99
N SER A 70 -18.66 24.48 39.53
CA SER A 70 -17.64 25.53 39.27
C SER A 70 -16.29 25.22 38.61
N SER A 71 -16.16 25.77 37.39
CA SER A 71 -15.06 26.55 36.81
C SER A 71 -13.78 26.84 37.64
N GLN A 72 -12.61 26.53 37.07
CA GLN A 72 -11.46 27.45 36.96
C GLN A 72 -10.36 26.84 36.03
N GLN A 73 -10.03 27.56 34.95
CA GLN A 73 -8.83 27.35 34.11
C GLN A 73 -7.63 28.07 34.71
N PRO A 74 -6.39 27.60 34.49
CA PRO A 74 -5.21 28.43 34.58
C PRO A 74 -4.56 28.66 33.20
N ASP A 75 -4.14 29.92 33.04
CA ASP A 75 -3.51 30.55 31.90
C ASP A 75 -2.05 30.14 31.64
N ILE A 76 -1.67 30.40 30.39
CA ILE A 76 -0.34 30.31 29.78
C ILE A 76 0.55 31.47 30.25
N GLY A 77 1.79 31.19 30.64
CA GLY A 77 2.77 32.24 30.92
C GLY A 77 4.23 31.76 31.07
N ASN A 78 5.07 32.24 30.15
CA ASN A 78 6.50 32.56 30.27
C ASN A 78 7.51 31.52 30.81
N THR A 79 8.34 30.99 29.89
CA THR A 79 9.73 30.58 30.18
C THR A 79 10.66 30.97 29.02
N ASP A 80 10.91 32.28 28.88
CA ASP A 80 12.10 32.79 28.17
C ASP A 80 13.26 32.89 29.18
N LYS A 81 14.32 32.09 28.96
CA LYS A 81 15.76 32.36 29.30
C LYS A 81 16.57 31.06 29.33
N ALA A 82 17.10 30.66 28.18
CA ALA A 82 18.37 29.93 28.07
C ALA A 82 18.73 29.77 26.59
N PHE A 83 19.58 30.65 26.06
CA PHE A 83 20.65 30.38 25.07
C PHE A 83 21.22 31.74 24.60
N GLN A 84 22.16 32.28 25.38
CA GLN A 84 23.11 33.27 24.88
C GLN A 84 24.31 32.51 24.31
N GLY A 85 24.51 32.61 23.00
CA GLY A 85 25.70 32.13 22.28
C GLY A 85 26.07 33.13 21.19
N ASN A 86 27.31 33.58 21.24
CA ASN A 86 27.89 34.70 20.48
C ASN A 86 27.68 34.60 18.96
N THR A 87 27.21 35.69 18.35
CA THR A 87 27.30 35.94 16.91
C THR A 87 28.70 36.50 16.59
N GLU A 88 29.61 35.64 16.14
CA GLU A 88 30.80 36.10 15.40
C GLU A 88 30.40 36.41 13.95
N ASP A 89 30.68 37.65 13.51
CA ASP A 89 30.47 38.08 12.12
C ASP A 89 31.34 37.25 11.16
N VAL A 90 30.70 36.38 10.38
CA VAL A 90 31.36 35.61 9.33
C VAL A 90 31.57 36.53 8.13
N SER A 91 32.82 36.97 7.93
CA SER A 91 33.18 37.78 6.75
C SER A 91 32.96 36.99 5.45
N VAL A 92 32.55 37.70 4.41
CA VAL A 92 32.28 37.15 3.05
C VAL A 92 33.49 36.37 2.51
N GLU A 93 34.72 36.74 2.90
CA GLU A 93 35.95 36.03 2.52
C GLU A 93 36.03 34.61 3.07
N LYS A 94 35.59 34.36 4.31
CA LYS A 94 35.53 32.99 4.87
C LYS A 94 34.52 32.13 4.12
N MET A 95 33.39 32.70 3.71
CA MET A 95 32.37 32.00 2.91
C MET A 95 32.88 31.63 1.52
N MET A 96 33.62 32.53 0.88
CA MET A 96 34.24 32.27 -0.43
C MET A 96 35.33 31.20 -0.33
N HIS A 97 36.12 31.20 0.74
CA HIS A 97 37.16 30.19 0.95
C HIS A 97 36.58 28.79 1.23
N ILE A 98 35.41 28.72 1.89
CA ILE A 98 34.65 27.47 2.08
C ILE A 98 34.07 27.00 0.74
N PHE A 99 33.57 27.90 -0.09
CA PHE A 99 33.07 27.57 -1.43
C PHE A 99 34.16 27.04 -2.35
N GLU A 100 35.35 27.63 -2.31
CA GLU A 100 36.50 27.19 -3.11
C GLU A 100 37.03 25.82 -2.64
N ASN A 101 37.06 25.56 -1.32
CA ASN A 101 37.40 24.26 -0.76
C ASN A 101 36.38 23.17 -1.13
N LEU A 102 35.07 23.51 -1.16
CA LEU A 102 34.02 22.58 -1.60
C LEU A 102 34.08 22.31 -3.11
N ARG A 103 34.55 23.28 -3.90
CA ARG A 103 34.78 23.14 -5.34
C ARG A 103 35.97 22.22 -5.62
N GLN A 104 37.09 22.40 -4.93
CA GLN A 104 38.27 21.53 -5.05
C GLN A 104 37.95 20.08 -4.61
N LEU A 105 37.18 19.89 -3.54
CA LEU A 105 36.73 18.57 -3.10
C LEU A 105 35.80 17.87 -4.11
N ARG A 106 35.08 18.64 -4.93
CA ARG A 106 34.21 18.12 -5.99
C ARG A 106 35.01 17.69 -7.22
N GLU A 107 36.07 18.43 -7.57
CA GLU A 107 36.97 18.09 -8.67
C GLU A 107 37.81 16.84 -8.35
N THR A 108 38.27 16.67 -7.09
CA THR A 108 39.01 15.46 -6.67
C THR A 108 38.17 14.18 -6.62
N LYS A 109 36.83 14.27 -6.62
CA LYS A 109 35.93 13.09 -6.60
C LYS A 109 35.56 12.58 -8.00
N GLN A 110 35.97 13.28 -9.06
CA GLN A 110 35.57 12.93 -10.43
C GLN A 110 36.47 11.84 -11.06
N ASP A 111 37.63 11.57 -10.48
CA ASP A 111 38.63 10.64 -11.03
C ASP A 111 38.70 9.24 -10.38
N GLU A 112 37.92 8.96 -9.32
CA GLU A 112 37.79 7.59 -8.75
C GLU A 112 36.49 6.91 -9.19
N LYS A 113 36.42 6.50 -10.46
CA LYS A 113 35.36 5.60 -10.97
C LYS A 113 35.92 4.26 -11.43
N THR A 114 36.78 3.61 -10.64
CA THR A 114 36.94 2.14 -10.68
C THR A 114 37.73 1.66 -9.47
N LEU A 115 37.04 1.06 -8.49
CA LEU A 115 37.66 0.20 -7.49
C LEU A 115 36.70 -0.95 -7.18
N HIS A 116 37.09 -2.15 -7.62
CA HIS A 116 36.39 -3.40 -7.32
C HIS A 116 36.70 -3.84 -5.90
N PHE A 117 35.68 -4.05 -5.07
CA PHE A 117 35.78 -4.92 -3.89
C PHE A 117 34.46 -5.67 -3.63
N ARG A 118 34.62 -6.88 -3.09
CA ARG A 118 33.61 -7.92 -2.87
C ARG A 118 32.61 -7.59 -1.76
N ASP A 119 31.48 -8.28 -1.85
CA ASP A 119 30.37 -8.45 -0.91
C ASP A 119 29.21 -7.45 -1.04
N GLY A 120 28.02 -8.05 -1.28
CA GLY A 120 26.94 -7.42 -2.01
C GLY A 120 25.99 -6.56 -1.18
N VAL A 121 25.48 -5.51 -1.84
CA VAL A 121 24.18 -4.89 -1.58
C VAL A 121 23.60 -4.33 -2.89
N VAL A 122 22.33 -4.66 -3.11
CA VAL A 122 21.25 -3.96 -3.84
C VAL A 122 21.66 -2.76 -4.71
N SER A 123 21.47 -2.88 -6.03
CA SER A 123 21.46 -1.74 -6.94
C SER A 123 20.20 -0.90 -6.73
N PHE A 124 20.32 0.23 -6.06
CA PHE A 124 19.32 1.29 -6.12
C PHE A 124 19.52 2.03 -7.45
N SER A 125 18.54 1.95 -8.35
CA SER A 125 18.53 2.70 -9.61
C SER A 125 18.27 4.19 -9.32
N ILE A 126 19.31 4.92 -8.92
CA ILE A 126 19.29 6.39 -8.73
C ILE A 126 19.62 7.12 -10.05
N MET A 127 19.89 6.40 -11.15
CA MET A 127 20.26 7.01 -12.43
C MET A 127 19.12 7.81 -13.10
N ASP A 128 17.84 7.55 -12.77
CA ASP A 128 16.71 8.25 -13.41
C ASP A 128 16.27 9.55 -12.72
N GLU A 129 16.72 9.80 -11.47
CA GLU A 129 16.32 10.99 -10.69
C GLU A 129 17.32 12.14 -10.81
N VAL A 130 18.61 11.83 -10.96
CA VAL A 130 19.68 12.84 -11.11
C VAL A 130 19.56 13.56 -12.46
N ASP A 131 19.27 12.83 -13.54
CA ASP A 131 19.07 13.40 -14.88
C ASP A 131 17.85 14.34 -14.93
N LYS A 132 16.80 14.05 -14.17
CA LYS A 132 15.59 14.90 -14.09
C LYS A 132 15.78 16.16 -13.26
N PHE A 133 16.78 16.22 -12.37
CA PHE A 133 17.05 17.40 -11.55
C PHE A 133 17.96 18.39 -12.31
N GLU A 134 18.95 17.88 -13.04
CA GLU A 134 19.83 18.70 -13.90
C GLU A 134 19.09 19.31 -15.10
N GLU A 135 18.10 18.60 -15.66
CA GLU A 135 17.25 19.11 -16.76
C GLU A 135 16.30 20.24 -16.32
N ARG A 136 15.98 20.34 -15.02
CA ARG A 136 15.08 21.37 -14.46
C ARG A 136 15.73 22.73 -14.24
N GLN A 137 17.06 22.82 -14.24
CA GLN A 137 17.78 24.08 -13.95
C GLN A 137 18.29 24.84 -15.19
N LYS A 138 18.10 24.32 -16.41
CA LYS A 138 18.49 25.07 -17.61
C LYS A 138 17.52 26.24 -17.83
N PRO A 139 18.02 27.49 -17.99
CA PRO A 139 17.17 28.64 -18.27
C PRO A 139 16.42 28.47 -19.60
N VAL A 140 15.22 29.08 -19.71
CA VAL A 140 14.47 29.18 -20.97
C VAL A 140 15.32 29.94 -21.99
N SER A 141 15.37 29.49 -23.26
CA SER A 141 16.13 30.21 -24.27
C SER A 141 15.55 31.61 -24.50
N VAL A 142 16.44 32.57 -24.77
CA VAL A 142 16.10 33.98 -24.94
C VAL A 142 15.07 34.17 -26.09
N ASP A 143 15.15 33.33 -27.12
CA ASP A 143 14.26 33.36 -28.27
C ASP A 143 12.82 32.96 -27.92
N VAL A 144 12.64 31.94 -27.05
CA VAL A 144 11.31 31.51 -26.58
C VAL A 144 10.65 32.61 -25.73
N GLU A 145 11.44 33.29 -24.90
CA GLU A 145 10.97 34.37 -24.05
C GLU A 145 10.59 35.63 -24.87
N LEU A 146 11.38 35.97 -25.89
CA LEU A 146 11.06 37.07 -26.80
C LEU A 146 9.75 36.84 -27.56
N LEU A 147 9.52 35.60 -28.00
CA LEU A 147 8.28 35.21 -28.68
C LEU A 147 7.08 35.20 -27.73
N TYR A 148 7.28 34.88 -26.45
CA TYR A 148 6.25 34.99 -25.42
C TYR A 148 5.83 36.45 -25.21
N GLN A 149 6.79 37.36 -25.07
CA GLN A 149 6.50 38.79 -24.91
C GLN A 149 5.67 39.36 -26.08
N LYS A 150 5.99 38.97 -27.32
CA LYS A 150 5.20 39.35 -28.52
C LYS A 150 3.77 38.80 -28.49
N ASP A 151 3.57 37.61 -27.95
CA ASP A 151 2.23 37.03 -27.84
C ASP A 151 1.42 37.70 -26.72
N VAL A 152 2.08 38.08 -25.61
CA VAL A 152 1.48 38.86 -24.51
C VAL A 152 1.04 40.24 -25.01
N GLU A 153 1.86 40.91 -25.82
CA GLU A 153 1.53 42.21 -26.43
C GLU A 153 0.31 42.10 -27.38
N ARG A 154 0.24 41.02 -28.17
CA ARG A 154 -0.95 40.72 -28.98
C ARG A 154 -2.19 40.51 -28.14
N HIS A 155 -2.09 39.78 -27.03
CA HIS A 155 -3.20 39.58 -26.10
C HIS A 155 -3.64 40.90 -25.44
N SER A 156 -2.70 41.77 -25.04
CA SER A 156 -3.06 43.09 -24.50
C SER A 156 -3.78 43.96 -25.53
N ASN A 157 -3.33 43.93 -26.79
CA ASN A 157 -3.98 44.67 -27.87
C ASN A 157 -5.40 44.14 -28.11
N LEU A 158 -5.59 42.81 -28.17
CA LEU A 158 -6.90 42.16 -28.25
C LEU A 158 -7.81 42.55 -27.07
N LYS A 159 -7.26 42.63 -25.85
CA LYS A 159 -8.01 43.05 -24.66
C LYS A 159 -8.47 44.50 -24.76
N THR A 160 -7.64 45.40 -25.31
CA THR A 160 -8.03 46.80 -25.52
C THR A 160 -9.09 46.97 -26.61
N THR A 161 -9.03 46.18 -27.69
CA THR A 161 -10.03 46.24 -28.77
C THR A 161 -11.38 45.68 -28.33
N LEU A 162 -11.38 44.56 -27.60
CA LEU A 162 -12.59 43.92 -27.08
C LEU A 162 -13.26 44.76 -25.98
N LYS A 163 -12.50 45.49 -25.15
CA LYS A 163 -13.05 46.46 -24.20
C LYS A 163 -13.83 47.59 -24.88
N LYS A 164 -13.46 47.98 -26.11
CA LYS A 164 -14.19 48.99 -26.90
C LYS A 164 -15.49 48.44 -27.50
N ALA A 165 -15.62 47.12 -27.66
CA ALA A 165 -16.72 46.47 -28.38
C ALA A 165 -18.00 46.17 -27.55
N LYS A 166 -18.06 46.57 -26.27
CA LYS A 166 -19.28 46.58 -25.40
C LYS A 166 -20.15 45.30 -25.29
N ASN A 167 -19.67 44.11 -25.64
CA ASN A 167 -20.40 42.83 -25.39
C ASN A 167 -19.68 41.96 -24.34
N SER A 168 -20.17 41.90 -23.10
CA SER A 168 -19.43 41.38 -21.93
C SER A 168 -19.25 39.85 -21.88
N SER A 169 -20.23 39.06 -22.33
CA SER A 169 -20.16 37.59 -22.26
C SER A 169 -19.21 37.01 -23.32
N LEU A 170 -19.37 37.43 -24.57
CA LEU A 170 -18.54 37.00 -25.71
C LEU A 170 -17.09 37.49 -25.61
N THR A 171 -16.86 38.66 -25.02
CA THR A 171 -15.49 39.17 -24.79
C THR A 171 -14.75 38.35 -23.73
N SER A 172 -15.44 37.84 -22.71
CA SER A 172 -14.82 37.01 -21.68
C SER A 172 -14.39 35.62 -22.20
N SER A 173 -15.17 35.00 -23.08
CA SER A 173 -14.85 33.70 -23.69
C SER A 173 -13.68 33.83 -24.66
N ILE A 174 -13.69 34.85 -25.52
CA ILE A 174 -12.61 35.14 -26.48
C ILE A 174 -11.31 35.46 -25.75
N LEU A 175 -11.35 36.23 -24.65
CA LEU A 175 -10.16 36.51 -23.85
C LEU A 175 -9.60 35.25 -23.20
N ARG A 176 -10.45 34.37 -22.66
CA ARG A 176 -10.00 33.07 -22.13
C ARG A 176 -9.37 32.19 -23.21
N GLU A 177 -9.99 32.11 -24.38
CA GLU A 177 -9.46 31.35 -25.52
C GLU A 177 -8.10 31.89 -25.98
N SER A 178 -7.95 33.21 -26.06
CA SER A 178 -6.68 33.82 -26.44
C SER A 178 -5.55 33.57 -25.42
N ILE A 179 -5.87 33.48 -24.13
CA ILE A 179 -4.90 33.10 -23.08
C ILE A 179 -4.51 31.63 -23.23
N ASN A 180 -5.47 30.75 -23.51
CA ASN A 180 -5.20 29.34 -23.75
C ASN A 180 -4.29 29.13 -24.96
N GLN A 181 -4.58 29.80 -26.08
CA GLN A 181 -3.74 29.74 -27.29
C GLN A 181 -2.33 30.31 -27.07
N LEU A 182 -2.21 31.44 -26.37
CA LEU A 182 -0.91 32.03 -26.02
C LEU A 182 -0.07 31.06 -25.19
N ARG A 183 -0.72 30.41 -24.21
CA ARG A 183 -0.10 29.42 -23.35
C ARG A 183 0.33 28.17 -24.13
N GLU A 184 -0.53 27.63 -24.99
CA GLU A 184 -0.22 26.46 -25.82
C GLU A 184 1.00 26.71 -26.70
N ARG A 185 1.07 27.88 -27.36
CA ARG A 185 2.23 28.27 -28.19
C ARG A 185 3.51 28.38 -27.40
N HIS A 186 3.47 28.94 -26.18
CA HIS A 186 4.67 29.06 -25.35
C HIS A 186 5.17 27.69 -24.87
N ILE A 187 4.25 26.80 -24.48
CA ILE A 187 4.57 25.43 -24.08
C ILE A 187 5.19 24.64 -25.24
N GLU A 188 4.60 24.76 -26.43
CA GLU A 188 5.11 24.12 -27.63
C GLU A 188 6.54 24.58 -27.94
N ARG A 189 6.78 25.90 -27.94
CA ARG A 189 8.11 26.50 -28.16
C ARG A 189 9.13 26.08 -27.09
N TYR A 190 8.73 26.06 -25.83
CA TYR A 190 9.59 25.62 -24.72
C TYR A 190 10.01 24.15 -24.87
N PHE A 191 9.15 23.29 -25.39
CA PHE A 191 9.48 21.87 -25.59
C PHE A 191 10.21 21.59 -26.92
N THR A 192 9.98 22.37 -27.98
CA THR A 192 10.71 22.24 -29.24
C THR A 192 12.15 22.73 -29.11
N ASP A 193 12.37 23.84 -28.39
CA ASP A 193 13.70 24.41 -28.07
C ASP A 193 14.61 23.39 -27.36
N ARG A 194 14.05 22.57 -26.46
CA ARG A 194 14.78 21.51 -25.75
C ARG A 194 14.95 20.20 -26.54
N GLY A 195 14.77 20.22 -27.88
CA GLY A 195 14.93 19.03 -28.73
C GLY A 195 13.85 17.95 -28.57
N GLY A 196 12.71 18.32 -27.99
CA GLY A 196 11.70 17.40 -27.44
C GLY A 196 10.64 16.86 -28.41
N LEU A 197 10.92 16.63 -29.69
CA LEU A 197 9.94 15.95 -30.57
C LEU A 197 9.68 14.48 -30.13
N ARG A 198 10.65 13.84 -29.45
CA ARG A 198 10.44 12.54 -28.77
C ARG A 198 9.65 12.67 -27.46
N SER A 199 9.78 13.80 -26.75
CA SER A 199 9.02 14.09 -25.51
C SER A 199 7.53 14.29 -25.77
N MET A 200 7.15 14.82 -26.95
CA MET A 200 5.75 15.02 -27.32
C MET A 200 4.98 13.70 -27.50
N LYS A 201 5.64 12.64 -28.01
CA LYS A 201 5.05 11.29 -28.07
C LYS A 201 4.90 10.64 -26.69
N LEU A 202 5.80 10.92 -25.75
CA LEU A 202 5.68 10.46 -24.35
C LEU A 202 4.64 11.28 -23.55
N LYS A 203 4.42 12.56 -23.86
CA LYS A 203 3.45 13.42 -23.15
C LYS A 203 2.00 13.28 -23.57
N ARG A 204 1.71 12.61 -24.71
CA ARG A 204 0.34 12.16 -25.01
C ARG A 204 -0.22 11.18 -23.96
N ALA A 205 0.65 10.56 -23.15
CA ALA A 205 0.23 9.71 -22.03
C ALA A 205 -0.25 10.50 -20.79
N VAL A 206 -0.11 11.82 -20.76
CA VAL A 206 -0.47 12.68 -19.62
C VAL A 206 -1.78 13.42 -19.90
N VAL A 207 -2.74 12.73 -20.51
CA VAL A 207 -4.06 13.26 -20.85
C VAL A 207 -5.11 12.24 -20.41
N PHE A 208 -6.26 12.75 -19.99
CA PHE A 208 -7.45 11.95 -19.73
C PHE A 208 -7.80 11.15 -20.98
N ASP A 209 -7.97 9.83 -20.85
CA ASP A 209 -8.39 8.97 -21.95
C ASP A 209 -9.85 8.56 -21.77
N ASP A 210 -10.73 9.13 -22.60
CA ASP A 210 -12.16 8.82 -22.62
C ASP A 210 -12.43 7.32 -22.82
N GLN A 211 -11.63 6.62 -23.65
CA GLN A 211 -11.83 5.19 -23.91
C GLN A 211 -11.48 4.34 -22.69
N SER A 212 -10.37 4.67 -22.02
CA SER A 212 -9.99 4.04 -20.75
C SER A 212 -11.03 4.33 -19.66
N PHE A 213 -11.57 5.54 -19.61
CA PHE A 213 -12.64 5.88 -18.68
C PHE A 213 -13.93 5.08 -18.95
N ASP A 214 -14.36 4.97 -20.21
CA ASP A 214 -15.52 4.16 -20.60
C ASP A 214 -15.32 2.67 -20.30
N ARG A 215 -14.09 2.17 -20.45
CA ARG A 215 -13.71 0.81 -20.05
C ARG A 215 -13.81 0.63 -18.54
N MET A 216 -13.28 1.56 -17.75
CA MET A 216 -13.40 1.56 -16.30
C MET A 216 -14.87 1.56 -15.87
N MET A 217 -15.70 2.42 -16.46
CA MET A 217 -17.14 2.48 -16.13
C MET A 217 -17.87 1.17 -16.47
N ARG A 218 -17.49 0.48 -17.55
CA ARG A 218 -18.02 -0.87 -17.85
C ARG A 218 -17.66 -1.89 -16.77
N ILE A 219 -16.46 -1.83 -16.23
CA ILE A 219 -16.02 -2.70 -15.12
C ILE A 219 -16.88 -2.45 -13.87
N PHE A 220 -17.06 -1.18 -13.48
CA PHE A 220 -17.91 -0.83 -12.33
C PHE A 220 -19.37 -1.24 -12.52
N ARG A 221 -19.95 -1.02 -13.71
CA ARG A 221 -21.32 -1.47 -14.02
C ARG A 221 -21.45 -2.99 -13.96
N LYS A 222 -20.48 -3.72 -14.50
CA LYS A 222 -20.45 -5.18 -14.42
C LYS A 222 -20.38 -5.65 -12.96
N MET A 223 -19.50 -5.06 -12.17
CA MET A 223 -19.36 -5.37 -10.75
C MET A 223 -20.67 -5.15 -9.97
N ALA A 224 -21.37 -4.05 -10.26
CA ALA A 224 -22.66 -3.73 -9.64
C ALA A 224 -23.83 -4.61 -10.13
N SER A 225 -23.77 -5.08 -11.38
CA SER A 225 -24.84 -5.91 -11.98
C SER A 225 -24.87 -7.36 -11.45
N VAL A 226 -23.73 -7.87 -10.99
CA VAL A 226 -23.60 -9.23 -10.47
C VAL A 226 -23.88 -9.24 -8.98
N THR A 227 -24.94 -9.94 -8.59
CA THR A 227 -25.36 -10.13 -7.20
C THR A 227 -25.47 -11.62 -6.87
N ALA A 228 -25.53 -11.94 -5.57
CA ALA A 228 -25.68 -13.31 -5.08
C ALA A 228 -26.92 -14.03 -5.64
N SER A 229 -28.01 -13.31 -5.91
CA SER A 229 -29.25 -13.87 -6.46
C SER A 229 -29.16 -14.15 -7.96
N ASN A 230 -28.45 -13.31 -8.71
CA ASN A 230 -28.37 -13.40 -10.18
C ASN A 230 -27.22 -14.30 -10.66
N CYS A 231 -26.16 -14.47 -9.86
CA CYS A 231 -24.92 -15.10 -10.31
C CYS A 231 -25.11 -16.52 -10.89
N LYS A 232 -26.09 -17.30 -10.42
CA LYS A 232 -26.35 -18.68 -10.88
C LYS A 232 -26.92 -18.75 -12.30
N GLN A 233 -27.52 -17.67 -12.79
CA GLN A 233 -28.10 -17.58 -14.13
C GLN A 233 -27.09 -17.06 -15.16
N LEU A 234 -26.00 -16.46 -14.68
CA LEU A 234 -24.97 -15.87 -15.53
C LEU A 234 -23.97 -16.91 -16.03
N SER A 235 -23.42 -16.64 -17.21
CA SER A 235 -22.34 -17.46 -17.76
C SER A 235 -21.02 -17.22 -17.03
N ASN A 236 -20.12 -18.22 -17.04
CA ASN A 236 -18.80 -18.10 -16.40
C ASN A 236 -18.04 -16.85 -16.86
N HIS A 237 -18.07 -16.49 -18.15
CA HIS A 237 -17.38 -15.28 -18.66
C HIS A 237 -17.91 -13.96 -18.06
N GLN A 238 -19.17 -13.92 -17.64
CA GLN A 238 -19.75 -12.77 -16.95
C GLN A 238 -19.33 -12.70 -15.48
N LEU A 239 -18.93 -13.82 -14.88
CA LEU A 239 -18.42 -13.87 -13.50
C LEU A 239 -16.93 -13.54 -13.39
N TYR A 240 -16.23 -13.33 -14.51
CA TYR A 240 -14.81 -12.93 -14.52
C TYR A 240 -14.62 -11.47 -14.92
N LEU A 241 -13.72 -10.77 -14.24
CA LEU A 241 -13.18 -9.48 -14.68
C LEU A 241 -11.88 -9.67 -15.48
N PRO A 242 -11.52 -8.67 -16.31
CA PRO A 242 -10.21 -8.61 -16.94
C PRO A 242 -9.06 -8.72 -15.94
N GLY A 243 -7.95 -9.34 -16.35
CA GLY A 243 -6.79 -9.54 -15.47
C GLY A 243 -6.04 -8.25 -15.10
N ASP A 244 -6.14 -7.19 -15.90
CA ASP A 244 -5.52 -5.89 -15.61
C ASP A 244 -6.22 -5.09 -14.50
N VAL A 245 -7.34 -5.59 -13.98
CA VAL A 245 -7.98 -5.08 -12.76
C VAL A 245 -7.17 -5.44 -11.50
N THR A 246 -6.34 -6.49 -11.53
CA THR A 246 -5.49 -6.91 -10.39
C THR A 246 -4.19 -6.12 -10.29
N TYR A 247 -4.08 -5.00 -10.98
CA TYR A 247 -2.90 -4.14 -10.88
C TYR A 247 -2.68 -3.73 -9.41
N GLY A 248 -1.45 -3.91 -8.91
CA GLY A 248 -1.09 -3.58 -7.52
C GLY A 248 -1.44 -4.64 -6.48
N VAL A 249 -2.14 -5.73 -6.84
CA VAL A 249 -2.50 -6.79 -5.87
C VAL A 249 -1.27 -7.43 -5.22
N TRP A 250 -0.20 -7.63 -6.00
CA TRP A 250 1.05 -8.24 -5.54
C TRP A 250 1.75 -7.47 -4.43
N THR A 251 1.61 -6.14 -4.41
CA THR A 251 2.23 -5.28 -3.40
C THR A 251 1.27 -5.00 -2.25
N GLN A 252 -0.01 -4.75 -2.53
CA GLN A 252 -1.00 -4.41 -1.50
C GLN A 252 -1.39 -5.59 -0.60
N PHE A 253 -1.45 -6.81 -1.16
CA PHE A 253 -1.88 -8.01 -0.46
C PHE A 253 -0.76 -9.05 -0.30
N GLU A 254 0.48 -8.58 -0.25
CA GLU A 254 1.64 -9.46 -0.10
C GLU A 254 1.54 -10.28 1.20
N SER A 255 1.11 -9.66 2.30
CA SER A 255 0.89 -10.30 3.60
C SER A 255 -0.10 -11.46 3.53
N GLU A 256 -1.25 -11.26 2.87
CA GLU A 256 -2.33 -12.25 2.74
C GLU A 256 -1.87 -13.42 1.87
N GLY A 257 -1.15 -13.13 0.77
CA GLY A 257 -0.56 -14.16 -0.06
C GLY A 257 0.53 -14.96 0.66
N ARG A 258 1.33 -14.30 1.50
CA ARG A 258 2.34 -14.95 2.37
C ARG A 258 1.71 -15.86 3.41
N THR A 259 0.48 -15.61 3.86
CA THR A 259 -0.27 -16.54 4.73
C THR A 259 -0.56 -17.88 4.03
N ALA A 260 -0.98 -17.84 2.76
CA ALA A 260 -1.13 -19.08 1.98
C ALA A 260 0.23 -19.77 1.78
N LEU A 261 1.27 -18.97 1.49
CA LEU A 261 2.63 -19.48 1.31
C LEU A 261 3.16 -20.16 2.58
N ARG A 262 2.90 -19.59 3.77
CA ARG A 262 3.22 -20.20 5.08
C ARG A 262 2.64 -21.61 5.17
N LEU A 263 1.36 -21.75 4.85
CA LEU A 263 0.67 -23.05 4.92
C LEU A 263 1.23 -24.04 3.88
N SER A 264 1.50 -23.59 2.65
CA SER A 264 2.16 -24.40 1.63
C SER A 264 3.56 -24.87 2.07
N HIS A 265 4.34 -23.98 2.70
CA HIS A 265 5.65 -24.33 3.25
C HIS A 265 5.54 -25.35 4.37
N PHE A 266 4.63 -25.15 5.32
CA PHE A 266 4.37 -26.10 6.39
C PHE A 266 4.04 -27.49 5.84
N LEU A 267 3.11 -27.58 4.88
CA LEU A 267 2.75 -28.84 4.23
C LEU A 267 3.93 -29.45 3.47
N SER A 268 4.74 -28.63 2.82
CA SER A 268 5.91 -29.12 2.07
C SER A 268 7.00 -29.67 2.98
N VAL A 269 7.28 -28.99 4.11
CA VAL A 269 8.19 -29.48 5.15
C VAL A 269 7.71 -30.82 5.68
N TYR A 270 6.42 -30.87 6.05
CA TYR A 270 5.83 -32.03 6.68
C TYR A 270 5.82 -33.24 5.73
N LEU A 271 5.29 -33.09 4.50
CA LEU A 271 5.14 -34.19 3.54
C LEU A 271 6.47 -34.69 2.94
N GLN A 272 7.57 -33.95 3.14
CA GLN A 272 8.90 -34.37 2.67
C GLN A 272 9.76 -35.01 3.74
N ASN A 273 9.61 -34.59 5.01
CA ASN A 273 10.50 -35.00 6.08
C ASN A 273 9.86 -35.98 7.05
N VAL A 274 8.54 -35.93 7.26
CA VAL A 274 7.88 -36.76 8.29
C VAL A 274 7.67 -38.19 7.78
N LEU A 275 7.98 -39.16 8.64
CA LEU A 275 7.71 -40.58 8.45
C LEU A 275 6.76 -41.07 9.56
N PRO A 276 5.62 -41.70 9.22
CA PRO A 276 4.63 -42.18 10.20
C PRO A 276 5.15 -43.15 11.26
N GLU A 277 6.17 -43.93 10.91
CA GLU A 277 6.72 -45.01 11.75
C GLU A 277 7.99 -44.59 12.51
N GLU A 278 8.48 -43.38 12.26
CA GLU A 278 9.67 -42.85 12.89
C GLU A 278 9.30 -42.19 14.23
N ASN A 279 10.10 -42.46 15.27
CA ASN A 279 9.98 -41.81 16.57
C ASN A 279 11.29 -41.05 16.84
N PHE A 280 11.18 -39.83 17.37
CA PHE A 280 12.36 -38.99 17.66
C PHE A 280 12.66 -39.05 19.17
N GLY A 281 13.51 -40.00 19.57
CA GLY A 281 13.82 -40.23 20.99
C GLY A 281 12.56 -40.55 21.80
N ASP A 282 12.35 -39.83 22.91
CA ASP A 282 11.17 -39.97 23.76
C ASP A 282 9.91 -39.27 23.19
N LEU A 283 10.07 -38.46 22.15
CA LEU A 283 8.97 -37.81 21.47
C LEU A 283 8.39 -38.75 20.42
N ARG A 284 7.16 -39.23 20.68
CA ARG A 284 6.28 -39.81 19.66
C ARG A 284 5.83 -38.71 18.68
N GLY A 285 6.72 -38.32 17.77
CA GLY A 285 6.48 -37.36 16.71
C GLY A 285 6.72 -38.04 15.37
N GLY A 286 5.73 -38.02 14.48
CA GLY A 286 5.84 -38.73 13.19
C GLY A 286 4.49 -39.09 12.58
N GLY A 287 3.44 -39.26 13.38
CA GLY A 287 2.13 -39.71 12.91
C GLY A 287 1.54 -38.84 11.80
N ARG A 288 0.79 -39.45 10.87
CA ARG A 288 0.19 -38.84 9.66
C ARG A 288 -0.61 -37.57 9.95
N LEU A 289 -0.77 -36.71 8.94
CA LEU A 289 -1.60 -35.49 9.04
C LEU A 289 -3.02 -35.85 9.44
N GLN A 290 -3.50 -35.23 10.51
CA GLN A 290 -4.89 -35.33 10.91
C GLN A 290 -5.76 -34.38 10.10
N ILE A 291 -7.00 -34.78 9.87
CA ILE A 291 -8.01 -33.97 9.19
C ILE A 291 -8.29 -32.69 10.00
N ASP A 292 -8.41 -32.83 11.32
CA ASP A 292 -8.70 -31.73 12.24
C ASP A 292 -7.57 -30.70 12.26
N HIS A 293 -6.31 -31.13 12.13
CA HIS A 293 -5.18 -30.21 12.01
C HIS A 293 -5.31 -29.32 10.76
N MET A 294 -5.77 -29.89 9.64
CA MET A 294 -5.94 -29.12 8.41
C MET A 294 -7.09 -28.13 8.51
N TYR A 295 -8.22 -28.53 9.12
CA TYR A 295 -9.30 -27.59 9.41
C TYR A 295 -8.87 -26.48 10.36
N GLY A 296 -8.13 -26.83 11.42
CA GLY A 296 -7.59 -25.87 12.39
C GLY A 296 -6.71 -24.81 11.72
N GLU A 297 -5.78 -25.21 10.87
CA GLU A 297 -4.90 -24.27 10.15
C GLU A 297 -5.68 -23.36 9.18
N VAL A 298 -6.64 -23.91 8.45
CA VAL A 298 -7.41 -23.14 7.46
C VAL A 298 -8.34 -22.14 8.16
N ILE A 299 -9.01 -22.55 9.23
CA ILE A 299 -9.83 -21.66 10.07
C ILE A 299 -8.97 -20.57 10.70
N ALA A 300 -7.81 -20.93 11.26
CA ALA A 300 -6.90 -19.99 11.89
C ALA A 300 -6.44 -18.89 10.91
N ASN A 301 -6.19 -19.22 9.64
CA ASN A 301 -5.85 -18.22 8.62
C ASN A 301 -6.98 -17.19 8.39
N VAL A 302 -8.24 -17.64 8.36
CA VAL A 302 -9.40 -16.75 8.17
C VAL A 302 -9.69 -15.93 9.42
N MET A 303 -9.54 -16.52 10.61
CA MET A 303 -9.74 -15.82 11.87
C MET A 303 -8.62 -14.82 12.17
N GLY A 304 -7.39 -15.12 11.78
CA GLY A 304 -6.21 -14.33 12.10
C GLY A 304 -6.05 -13.04 11.28
N ASN A 305 -6.71 -12.92 10.13
CA ASN A 305 -6.63 -11.71 9.30
C ASN A 305 -8.01 -11.35 8.72
N PHE A 306 -8.51 -10.17 9.07
CA PHE A 306 -9.82 -9.68 8.63
C PHE A 306 -9.92 -9.41 7.12
N LYS A 307 -8.79 -9.21 6.42
CA LYS A 307 -8.73 -9.03 4.96
C LYS A 307 -8.91 -10.35 4.21
N ILE A 308 -8.64 -11.49 4.87
CA ILE A 308 -8.84 -12.82 4.30
C ILE A 308 -10.32 -13.17 4.44
N TYR A 309 -11.02 -13.29 3.32
CA TYR A 309 -12.43 -13.67 3.32
C TYR A 309 -12.60 -15.20 3.38
N SER A 310 -11.70 -15.92 2.71
CA SER A 310 -11.67 -17.37 2.67
C SER A 310 -10.24 -17.89 2.53
N ALA A 311 -9.98 -19.09 3.03
CA ALA A 311 -8.72 -19.78 2.84
C ALA A 311 -8.99 -21.26 2.65
N GLY A 312 -8.11 -21.97 1.93
CA GLY A 312 -8.27 -23.40 1.71
C GLY A 312 -6.97 -24.13 1.43
N VAL A 313 -6.99 -25.44 1.68
CA VAL A 313 -5.98 -26.38 1.23
C VAL A 313 -6.70 -27.38 0.35
N PHE A 314 -6.16 -27.65 -0.84
CA PHE A 314 -6.76 -28.53 -1.83
C PHE A 314 -5.74 -29.57 -2.26
N PHE A 315 -5.95 -30.82 -1.85
CA PHE A 315 -5.08 -31.92 -2.25
C PHE A 315 -5.44 -32.44 -3.63
N ASP A 316 -4.44 -32.90 -4.39
CA ASP A 316 -4.71 -33.61 -5.64
C ASP A 316 -5.26 -35.03 -5.36
N ARG A 317 -5.75 -35.69 -6.40
CA ARG A 317 -6.45 -36.97 -6.27
C ARG A 317 -5.60 -38.02 -5.56
N TYR A 318 -6.17 -38.68 -4.55
CA TYR A 318 -5.51 -39.73 -3.76
C TYR A 318 -4.19 -39.30 -3.10
N LYS A 319 -3.98 -38.00 -2.86
CA LYS A 319 -2.75 -37.48 -2.24
C LYS A 319 -2.84 -37.30 -0.73
N PHE A 320 -4.03 -37.31 -0.15
CA PHE A 320 -4.25 -37.27 1.28
C PHE A 320 -4.49 -38.68 1.85
N GLU A 321 -3.75 -39.02 2.90
CA GLU A 321 -3.84 -40.30 3.61
C GLU A 321 -4.43 -40.07 5.00
N ASN A 322 -5.49 -40.81 5.33
CA ASN A 322 -6.06 -40.81 6.66
C ASN A 322 -5.11 -41.50 7.66
N GLN A 323 -5.42 -41.38 8.95
CA GLN A 323 -4.69 -42.07 10.01
C GLN A 323 -4.66 -43.60 9.78
N ASP A 324 -5.77 -44.16 9.31
CA ASP A 324 -5.95 -45.58 8.99
C ASP A 324 -5.15 -46.06 7.75
N GLY A 325 -4.44 -45.15 7.06
CA GLY A 325 -3.70 -45.44 5.83
C GLY A 325 -4.59 -45.49 4.56
N THR A 326 -5.91 -45.32 4.70
CA THR A 326 -6.82 -45.18 3.56
C THR A 326 -6.60 -43.84 2.85
N ARG A 327 -6.72 -43.84 1.52
CA ARG A 327 -6.57 -42.63 0.69
C ARG A 327 -7.92 -42.07 0.31
N ARG A 328 -8.11 -40.77 0.52
CA ARG A 328 -9.31 -40.06 0.05
C ARG A 328 -9.16 -39.73 -1.42
N GLU A 329 -10.23 -39.89 -2.21
CA GLU A 329 -10.22 -39.46 -3.61
C GLU A 329 -9.92 -37.96 -3.71
N LEU A 330 -10.64 -37.15 -2.95
CA LEU A 330 -10.46 -35.71 -2.84
C LEU A 330 -10.52 -35.31 -1.36
N PHE A 331 -9.69 -34.34 -0.99
CA PHE A 331 -9.74 -33.72 0.32
C PHE A 331 -9.35 -32.25 0.18
N GLY A 332 -10.27 -31.35 0.54
CA GLY A 332 -10.10 -29.93 0.34
C GLY A 332 -10.67 -29.10 1.48
N PRO A 333 -10.06 -29.08 2.67
CA PRO A 333 -10.55 -28.26 3.77
C PRO A 333 -10.52 -26.78 3.37
N TRP A 334 -11.69 -26.16 3.44
CA TRP A 334 -11.92 -24.78 3.04
C TRP A 334 -12.70 -24.05 4.13
N ALA A 335 -12.20 -22.90 4.58
CA ALA A 335 -12.87 -22.05 5.55
C ALA A 335 -13.18 -20.69 4.96
N PHE A 336 -14.26 -20.08 5.45
CA PHE A 336 -14.73 -18.78 4.99
C PHE A 336 -15.49 -18.06 6.09
N ARG A 337 -15.58 -16.74 5.94
CA ARG A 337 -16.38 -15.88 6.81
C ARG A 337 -17.75 -15.65 6.19
N LYS A 338 -18.81 -15.79 7.00
CA LYS A 338 -20.19 -15.49 6.59
C LYS A 338 -20.97 -14.91 7.76
N SER A 339 -21.57 -13.73 7.58
CA SER A 339 -22.41 -13.05 8.57
C SER A 339 -21.76 -12.89 9.96
N GLY A 340 -20.44 -12.62 10.00
CA GLY A 340 -19.68 -12.47 11.24
C GLY A 340 -19.18 -13.77 11.88
N SER A 341 -19.68 -14.92 11.43
CA SER A 341 -19.23 -16.25 11.88
C SER A 341 -18.21 -16.87 10.91
N PHE A 342 -17.45 -17.83 11.42
CA PHE A 342 -16.46 -18.60 10.66
C PHE A 342 -16.97 -20.01 10.44
N PHE A 343 -16.86 -20.49 9.20
CA PHE A 343 -17.30 -21.82 8.81
C PHE A 343 -16.16 -22.55 8.11
N ALA A 344 -16.13 -23.87 8.25
CA ALA A 344 -15.22 -24.73 7.52
C ALA A 344 -15.95 -25.96 6.99
N LEU A 345 -15.60 -26.35 5.77
CA LEU A 345 -16.20 -27.49 5.08
C LEU A 345 -15.18 -28.15 4.15
N ASP A 346 -15.45 -29.40 3.76
CA ASP A 346 -14.66 -30.08 2.73
C ASP A 346 -15.18 -29.67 1.35
N ALA A 347 -14.37 -28.96 0.58
CA ALA A 347 -14.69 -28.58 -0.78
C ALA A 347 -14.88 -29.78 -1.71
N ALA A 348 -14.41 -30.98 -1.35
CA ALA A 348 -14.73 -32.21 -2.08
C ALA A 348 -16.23 -32.54 -2.07
N GLY A 349 -16.99 -32.09 -1.05
CA GLY A 349 -18.43 -32.30 -0.93
C GLY A 349 -19.29 -31.31 -1.72
N LEU A 350 -18.68 -30.32 -2.38
CA LEU A 350 -19.40 -29.34 -3.20
C LEU A 350 -19.78 -29.93 -4.57
N LYS A 351 -20.81 -29.34 -5.20
CA LYS A 351 -21.29 -29.77 -6.52
C LYS A 351 -20.22 -29.60 -7.60
N SER A 352 -19.46 -28.51 -7.55
CA SER A 352 -18.30 -28.27 -8.40
C SER A 352 -17.04 -28.85 -7.75
N ARG A 353 -16.30 -29.67 -8.51
CA ARG A 353 -15.03 -30.24 -8.04
C ARG A 353 -13.93 -29.19 -8.18
N TYR A 354 -13.23 -28.86 -7.11
CA TYR A 354 -12.12 -27.88 -7.17
C TYR A 354 -10.98 -28.29 -8.13
N VAL A 355 -10.81 -29.58 -8.42
CA VAL A 355 -9.79 -30.07 -9.36
C VAL A 355 -10.06 -29.63 -10.81
N THR A 356 -11.31 -29.32 -11.16
CA THR A 356 -11.67 -28.81 -12.50
C THR A 356 -11.52 -27.30 -12.62
N GLU A 357 -11.23 -26.60 -11.53
CA GLU A 357 -11.06 -25.15 -11.55
C GLU A 357 -9.76 -24.74 -12.25
N ASP A 358 -9.83 -23.60 -12.93
CA ASP A 358 -8.74 -23.09 -13.78
C ASP A 358 -7.46 -22.82 -12.98
N TRP A 359 -7.60 -22.33 -11.75
CA TRP A 359 -6.47 -22.08 -10.85
C TRP A 359 -5.78 -23.37 -10.38
N PHE A 360 -6.52 -24.45 -10.17
CA PHE A 360 -5.95 -25.75 -9.76
C PHE A 360 -5.24 -26.41 -10.94
N ILE A 361 -5.91 -26.45 -12.11
CA ILE A 361 -5.36 -27.01 -13.34
C ILE A 361 -4.07 -26.28 -13.73
N ARG A 362 -4.07 -24.94 -13.70
CA ARG A 362 -2.90 -24.13 -14.01
C ARG A 362 -1.72 -24.42 -13.08
N SER A 363 -1.98 -24.56 -11.79
CA SER A 363 -0.94 -24.88 -10.79
C SER A 363 -0.39 -26.30 -11.01
N LYS A 364 -1.27 -27.28 -11.19
CA LYS A 364 -0.91 -28.67 -11.48
C LYS A 364 -0.09 -28.79 -12.76
N ALA A 365 -0.53 -28.18 -13.86
CA ALA A 365 0.16 -28.21 -15.14
C ALA A 365 1.59 -27.63 -15.05
N ARG A 366 1.78 -26.57 -14.26
CA ARG A 366 3.10 -25.95 -14.05
C ARG A 366 4.08 -26.87 -13.32
N PHE A 367 3.61 -27.65 -12.35
CA PHE A 367 4.45 -28.44 -11.44
C PHE A 367 4.30 -29.96 -11.59
N MET A 368 3.62 -30.46 -12.62
CA MET A 368 3.43 -31.90 -12.82
C MET A 368 4.75 -32.62 -13.12
N ALA A 369 5.63 -31.99 -13.90
CA ALA A 369 6.91 -32.58 -14.33
C ALA A 369 8.13 -31.70 -14.01
N ASN A 370 7.93 -30.39 -13.85
CA ASN A 370 9.02 -29.42 -13.79
C ASN A 370 9.20 -28.86 -12.37
N PHE A 371 10.21 -29.37 -11.67
CA PHE A 371 10.59 -28.90 -10.33
C PHE A 371 11.91 -28.11 -10.30
N GLN A 372 12.51 -27.79 -11.46
CA GLN A 372 13.84 -27.17 -11.52
C GLN A 372 13.89 -25.82 -10.79
N ASN A 373 12.81 -25.03 -10.86
CA ASN A 373 12.77 -23.71 -10.25
C ASN A 373 12.42 -23.74 -8.74
N VAL A 374 12.00 -24.88 -8.19
CA VAL A 374 11.59 -24.97 -6.78
C VAL A 374 12.83 -24.86 -5.89
N LYS A 375 12.84 -23.83 -5.03
CA LYS A 375 13.96 -23.53 -4.13
C LYS A 375 14.02 -24.56 -3.00
N GLN A 376 15.23 -24.90 -2.57
CA GLN A 376 15.47 -25.72 -1.38
C GLN A 376 15.70 -24.80 -0.18
N TYR A 377 14.92 -25.03 0.87
CA TYR A 377 15.01 -24.34 2.15
C TYR A 377 15.63 -25.26 3.19
N LYS A 378 16.28 -24.67 4.20
CA LYS A 378 16.90 -25.39 5.31
C LYS A 378 16.35 -24.86 6.63
N ILE A 379 15.95 -25.75 7.53
CA ILE A 379 15.47 -25.45 8.87
C ILE A 379 16.45 -26.07 9.87
N ARG A 380 16.93 -25.26 10.80
CA ARG A 380 17.79 -25.69 11.90
C ARG A 380 16.92 -26.00 13.12
N ALA A 381 16.18 -27.11 13.03
CA ALA A 381 15.25 -27.50 14.08
C ALA A 381 16.00 -28.03 15.31
N HIS A 382 15.67 -27.48 16.46
CA HIS A 382 16.10 -27.98 17.76
C HIS A 382 14.88 -28.53 18.50
N ILE A 383 15.04 -29.69 19.11
CA ILE A 383 14.01 -30.40 19.89
C ILE A 383 14.41 -30.42 21.36
N ARG A 384 13.44 -30.61 22.25
CA ARG A 384 13.72 -30.81 23.67
C ARG A 384 14.28 -32.21 23.88
N SER A 385 15.29 -32.39 24.74
CA SER A 385 15.81 -33.71 25.09
C SER A 385 14.77 -34.56 25.80
N ASP A 386 14.07 -33.95 26.77
CA ASP A 386 13.13 -34.61 27.66
C ASP A 386 11.79 -33.85 27.68
N PRO A 387 10.68 -34.50 28.10
CA PRO A 387 9.39 -33.82 28.29
C PRO A 387 9.46 -32.59 29.20
N ASN A 388 10.36 -32.62 30.19
CA ASN A 388 10.61 -31.52 31.13
C ASN A 388 11.45 -30.38 30.53
N GLY A 389 12.03 -30.56 29.34
CA GLY A 389 12.74 -29.50 28.61
C GLY A 389 14.09 -29.09 29.21
N THR A 390 14.82 -30.02 29.83
CA THR A 390 16.12 -29.78 30.49
C THR A 390 17.18 -29.24 29.54
N SER A 391 17.22 -29.70 28.28
CA SER A 391 18.17 -29.24 27.28
C SER A 391 17.56 -29.23 25.87
N SER A 392 18.19 -28.47 24.97
CA SER A 392 17.82 -28.37 23.56
C SER A 392 18.81 -29.14 22.71
N VAL A 393 18.34 -30.20 22.07
CA VAL A 393 19.14 -31.11 21.23
C VAL A 393 18.81 -30.85 19.75
N ARG A 394 19.78 -31.07 18.87
CA ARG A 394 19.55 -30.97 17.42
C ARG A 394 18.58 -32.10 16.99
N HIS A 395 17.67 -31.77 16.08
CA HIS A 395 16.86 -32.81 15.42
C HIS A 395 17.76 -33.84 14.72
N GLU A 396 17.32 -35.09 14.61
CA GLU A 396 18.11 -36.18 14.01
C GLU A 396 18.59 -35.84 12.59
N TYR A 397 17.65 -35.35 11.77
CA TYR A 397 17.96 -34.76 10.46
C TYR A 397 18.28 -33.26 10.60
N TYR A 398 19.49 -32.92 11.05
CA TYR A 398 19.94 -31.52 11.16
C TYR A 398 21.01 -31.17 10.10
N PRO A 399 20.79 -30.14 9.27
CA PRO A 399 19.57 -29.34 9.13
C PRO A 399 18.47 -30.08 8.34
N LEU A 400 17.21 -29.87 8.71
CA LEU A 400 16.07 -30.33 7.92
C LEU A 400 16.06 -29.56 6.60
N THR A 401 15.95 -30.26 5.48
CA THR A 401 15.86 -29.59 4.17
C THR A 401 14.58 -29.98 3.46
N TYR A 402 13.99 -29.05 2.73
CA TYR A 402 12.76 -29.28 1.98
C TYR A 402 12.70 -28.36 0.77
N ARG A 403 11.92 -28.75 -0.23
CA ARG A 403 11.70 -27.97 -1.45
C ARG A 403 10.30 -27.37 -1.44
N ALA A 404 10.19 -26.06 -1.58
CA ALA A 404 8.90 -25.37 -1.57
C ALA A 404 8.88 -24.23 -2.60
N ALA A 405 7.67 -23.80 -2.95
CA ALA A 405 7.50 -22.69 -3.88
C ALA A 405 7.97 -21.37 -3.26
N SER A 406 8.52 -20.46 -4.06
CA SER A 406 8.71 -19.06 -3.63
C SER A 406 7.41 -18.27 -3.83
N TYR A 407 7.32 -17.07 -3.24
CA TYR A 407 6.18 -16.17 -3.45
C TYR A 407 5.94 -15.86 -4.95
N GLU A 408 7.01 -15.62 -5.71
CA GLU A 408 6.99 -15.41 -7.17
C GLU A 408 6.46 -16.61 -7.99
N GLN A 409 6.47 -17.80 -7.39
CA GLN A 409 5.96 -19.02 -8.02
C GLN A 409 4.48 -19.25 -7.75
N GLY A 410 3.95 -18.63 -6.69
CA GLY A 410 2.50 -18.47 -6.53
C GLY A 410 1.96 -17.46 -7.54
N PHE A 411 0.65 -17.36 -7.62
CA PHE A 411 0.00 -16.36 -8.46
C PHE A 411 -1.36 -15.92 -7.94
N TRP A 412 -1.71 -14.68 -8.26
CA TRP A 412 -3.07 -14.17 -8.10
C TRP A 412 -3.93 -14.50 -9.32
N THR A 413 -5.14 -14.98 -9.07
CA THR A 413 -6.14 -15.21 -10.12
C THR A 413 -6.73 -13.89 -10.62
N LYS A 414 -7.30 -13.92 -11.83
CA LYS A 414 -8.16 -12.82 -12.29
C LYS A 414 -9.36 -12.67 -11.34
N PRO A 415 -9.87 -11.45 -11.11
CA PRO A 415 -10.96 -11.25 -10.17
C PRO A 415 -12.20 -11.97 -10.69
N HIS A 416 -12.86 -12.70 -9.81
CA HIS A 416 -14.04 -13.45 -10.16
C HIS A 416 -15.08 -13.37 -9.05
N PHE A 417 -16.35 -13.44 -9.44
CA PHE A 417 -17.44 -13.51 -8.50
C PHE A 417 -17.67 -14.97 -8.13
N ARG A 418 -17.49 -15.32 -6.86
CA ARG A 418 -17.83 -16.65 -6.37
C ARG A 418 -19.35 -16.75 -6.17
N CYS A 419 -19.95 -17.82 -6.67
CA CYS A 419 -21.41 -18.01 -6.71
C CYS A 419 -21.83 -19.30 -5.98
N ASP A 420 -21.13 -19.59 -4.88
CA ASP A 420 -21.23 -20.88 -4.19
C ASP A 420 -22.30 -20.86 -3.07
N GLY A 421 -22.92 -19.70 -2.78
CA GLY A 421 -23.87 -19.50 -1.68
C GLY A 421 -23.22 -19.28 -0.31
N ASN A 422 -21.89 -19.39 -0.26
CA ASN A 422 -21.07 -19.28 0.93
C ASN A 422 -20.24 -17.99 0.90
N VAL A 423 -19.53 -17.78 -0.22
CA VAL A 423 -18.74 -16.59 -0.52
C VAL A 423 -19.35 -15.94 -1.76
N ASP A 424 -20.32 -15.05 -1.56
CA ASP A 424 -21.06 -14.42 -2.66
C ASP A 424 -20.54 -12.98 -2.91
N THR A 425 -19.26 -12.88 -3.24
CA THR A 425 -18.59 -11.59 -3.48
C THR A 425 -17.51 -11.70 -4.55
N TRP A 426 -17.09 -10.55 -5.09
CA TRP A 426 -15.94 -10.45 -5.98
C TRP A 426 -14.66 -10.68 -5.19
N VAL A 427 -13.87 -11.68 -5.58
CA VAL A 427 -12.63 -12.05 -4.89
C VAL A 427 -11.47 -12.17 -5.87
N MET A 428 -10.26 -12.04 -5.32
CA MET A 428 -9.00 -12.38 -5.94
C MET A 428 -8.35 -13.45 -5.09
N THR A 429 -7.91 -14.53 -5.71
CA THR A 429 -7.37 -15.68 -5.00
C THR A 429 -5.88 -15.75 -5.22
N TYR A 430 -5.10 -15.77 -4.16
CA TYR A 430 -3.70 -16.15 -4.22
C TYR A 430 -3.56 -17.66 -4.13
N VAL A 431 -2.73 -18.23 -4.99
CA VAL A 431 -2.61 -19.66 -5.20
C VAL A 431 -1.15 -20.05 -5.01
N SER A 432 -0.87 -20.92 -4.03
CA SER A 432 0.48 -21.41 -3.76
C SER A 432 0.53 -22.95 -3.74
N PRO A 433 1.32 -23.60 -4.62
CA PRO A 433 1.45 -25.05 -4.65
C PRO A 433 2.29 -25.56 -3.49
N PHE A 434 2.04 -26.80 -3.06
CA PHE A 434 2.88 -27.51 -2.08
C PHE A 434 3.24 -28.91 -2.57
N PHE A 435 4.39 -29.40 -2.09
CA PHE A 435 5.03 -30.59 -2.62
C PHE A 435 5.32 -31.61 -1.53
N GLY A 436 5.23 -32.89 -1.88
CA GLY A 436 5.59 -33.99 -1.00
C GLY A 436 6.52 -34.97 -1.71
N MET A 437 7.06 -35.92 -0.96
CA MET A 437 7.79 -37.02 -1.57
C MET A 437 6.83 -38.03 -2.17
N ASP A 438 7.24 -38.67 -3.28
CA ASP A 438 6.54 -39.83 -3.83
C ASP A 438 6.53 -41.00 -2.84
N ARG A 439 5.70 -42.03 -3.04
CA ARG A 439 5.59 -43.23 -2.19
C ARG A 439 6.95 -43.92 -1.96
N LEU A 440 7.77 -43.99 -3.01
CA LEU A 440 9.11 -44.57 -2.93
C LEU A 440 10.16 -43.60 -2.37
N ARG A 441 9.77 -42.36 -2.04
CA ARG A 441 10.61 -41.26 -1.55
C ARG A 441 11.85 -40.97 -2.40
N LYS A 442 11.77 -41.20 -3.72
CA LYS A 442 12.87 -40.91 -4.66
C LYS A 442 12.75 -39.56 -5.36
N ARG A 443 11.52 -39.06 -5.55
CA ARG A 443 11.23 -37.87 -6.34
C ARG A 443 10.24 -36.97 -5.62
N LEU A 444 10.38 -35.67 -5.86
CA LEU A 444 9.42 -34.66 -5.45
C LEU A 444 8.15 -34.79 -6.30
N GLU A 445 6.99 -34.65 -5.68
CA GLU A 445 5.69 -34.76 -6.30
C GLU A 445 4.79 -33.59 -5.92
N PHE A 446 3.98 -33.11 -6.87
CA PHE A 446 2.91 -32.16 -6.61
C PHE A 446 1.79 -32.81 -5.78
N ARG A 447 1.51 -32.25 -4.59
CA ARG A 447 0.51 -32.80 -3.67
C ARG A 447 -0.78 -31.98 -3.62
N GLY A 448 -0.71 -30.69 -3.93
CA GLY A 448 -1.88 -29.84 -3.92
C GLY A 448 -1.55 -28.36 -3.91
N VAL A 449 -2.54 -27.56 -3.57
CA VAL A 449 -2.52 -26.10 -3.60
C VAL A 449 -3.14 -25.54 -2.33
N THR A 450 -2.54 -24.49 -1.80
CA THR A 450 -3.11 -23.64 -0.75
C THR A 450 -3.63 -22.34 -1.38
N THR A 451 -4.77 -21.85 -0.92
CA THR A 451 -5.35 -20.61 -1.42
C THR A 451 -5.79 -19.67 -0.32
N VAL A 452 -5.78 -18.38 -0.64
CA VAL A 452 -6.35 -17.30 0.18
C VAL A 452 -7.16 -16.39 -0.75
N ASP A 453 -8.41 -16.14 -0.39
CA ASP A 453 -9.31 -15.23 -1.09
C ASP A 453 -9.36 -13.89 -0.37
N VAL A 454 -9.06 -12.82 -1.12
CA VAL A 454 -9.19 -11.43 -0.67
C VAL A 454 -10.31 -10.77 -1.47
N PRO A 455 -11.25 -10.06 -0.82
CA PRO A 455 -12.35 -9.45 -1.53
C PRO A 455 -11.86 -8.23 -2.33
N LEU A 456 -12.36 -8.09 -3.55
CA LEU A 456 -11.92 -7.06 -4.51
C LEU A 456 -12.20 -5.64 -4.02
N ASN A 457 -13.22 -5.46 -3.18
CA ASN A 457 -13.58 -4.16 -2.61
C ASN A 457 -12.46 -3.52 -1.76
N LEU A 458 -11.50 -4.31 -1.26
CA LEU A 458 -10.37 -3.82 -0.49
C LEU A 458 -9.20 -3.37 -1.38
N LEU A 459 -9.20 -3.70 -2.68
CA LEU A 459 -8.11 -3.32 -3.59
C LEU A 459 -8.16 -1.82 -3.89
N GLU A 460 -7.04 -1.15 -3.69
CA GLU A 460 -6.90 0.26 -4.03
C GLU A 460 -6.54 0.40 -5.51
N ILE A 461 -7.30 1.21 -6.25
CA ILE A 461 -7.07 1.42 -7.68
C ILE A 461 -6.19 2.64 -7.95
N ASN A 462 -5.35 2.57 -8.97
CA ASN A 462 -4.53 3.71 -9.41
C ASN A 462 -5.09 4.29 -10.72
N GLN A 463 -5.63 5.50 -10.65
CA GLN A 463 -6.23 6.20 -11.80
C GLN A 463 -5.27 7.15 -12.52
N CYS A 464 -4.09 7.39 -11.96
CA CYS A 464 -3.12 8.34 -12.49
C CYS A 464 -2.50 7.85 -13.80
N ALA A 465 -1.80 8.76 -14.47
CA ALA A 465 -1.14 8.44 -15.72
C ALA A 465 0.03 7.48 -15.52
N GLN A 466 0.14 6.46 -16.38
CA GLN A 466 1.17 5.43 -16.32
C GLN A 466 1.70 5.09 -17.71
N SER A 467 2.82 4.36 -17.75
CA SER A 467 3.40 3.91 -19.01
C SER A 467 2.43 3.01 -19.80
N PHE A 468 2.58 2.97 -21.13
CA PHE A 468 1.77 2.09 -21.96
C PHE A 468 1.96 0.61 -21.60
N SER A 469 3.19 0.22 -21.23
CA SER A 469 3.58 -1.15 -20.89
C SER A 469 2.93 -1.68 -19.61
N GLU A 470 2.51 -0.81 -18.69
CA GLU A 470 1.85 -1.23 -17.46
C GLU A 470 0.39 -1.65 -17.72
N ALA A 471 0.06 -2.89 -17.40
CA ALA A 471 -1.28 -3.44 -17.52
C ALA A 471 -2.16 -3.03 -16.32
N ASN A 472 -2.62 -1.78 -16.32
CA ASN A 472 -3.59 -1.25 -15.36
C ASN A 472 -4.88 -0.84 -16.09
N ALA A 473 -6.01 -1.41 -15.69
CA ALA A 473 -7.32 -1.10 -16.26
C ALA A 473 -7.79 0.34 -15.97
N PHE A 474 -7.23 0.99 -14.95
CA PHE A 474 -7.68 2.29 -14.42
C PHE A 474 -6.77 3.45 -14.79
N LYS A 475 -5.60 3.21 -15.42
CA LYS A 475 -4.66 4.28 -15.77
C LYS A 475 -5.30 5.32 -16.70
N ASN A 476 -4.82 6.56 -16.63
CA ASN A 476 -5.29 7.68 -17.46
C ASN A 476 -6.79 8.02 -17.29
N THR A 477 -7.39 7.68 -16.14
CA THR A 477 -8.81 7.99 -15.85
C THR A 477 -9.00 9.07 -14.79
N ALA A 478 -7.91 9.62 -14.22
CA ALA A 478 -7.97 10.73 -13.28
C ALA A 478 -8.36 12.04 -13.97
N ARG A 479 -9.26 12.81 -13.36
CA ARG A 479 -9.78 14.09 -13.88
C ARG A 479 -8.98 15.31 -13.42
N CYS A 480 -7.74 15.10 -13.00
CA CYS A 480 -6.84 16.20 -12.66
C CYS A 480 -6.65 17.14 -13.85
N ASP A 481 -6.47 18.44 -13.59
CA ASP A 481 -5.98 19.35 -14.62
C ASP A 481 -4.50 19.06 -14.89
N TYR A 482 -4.21 18.30 -15.94
CA TYR A 482 -2.86 17.92 -16.33
C TYR A 482 -1.96 19.09 -16.66
N PHE A 483 -2.53 20.28 -16.92
CA PHE A 483 -1.74 21.46 -17.13
C PHE A 483 -1.18 21.97 -15.79
N SER A 484 -2.03 22.30 -14.81
CA SER A 484 -1.62 22.92 -13.54
C SER A 484 -1.27 21.94 -12.41
N THR A 485 -1.63 20.66 -12.56
CA THR A 485 -1.52 19.65 -11.50
C THR A 485 -0.84 18.35 -11.95
N THR A 486 -0.34 17.60 -10.97
CA THR A 486 0.23 16.26 -11.11
C THR A 486 -0.58 15.27 -10.29
N CYS A 487 -1.05 14.19 -10.91
CA CYS A 487 -1.83 13.15 -10.25
C CYS A 487 -0.92 12.23 -9.42
N VAL A 488 -1.33 11.95 -8.18
CA VAL A 488 -0.70 10.95 -7.30
C VAL A 488 -1.79 10.06 -6.70
N PRO A 489 -1.64 8.72 -6.72
CA PRO A 489 -2.62 7.82 -6.10
C PRO A 489 -2.69 8.05 -4.59
N GLN A 490 -3.88 7.92 -4.02
CA GLN A 490 -4.12 8.12 -2.59
C GLN A 490 -4.41 6.78 -1.91
N PRO A 491 -3.55 6.32 -0.98
CA PRO A 491 -3.80 5.08 -0.24
C PRO A 491 -4.89 5.26 0.83
N GLY A 492 -5.45 4.15 1.29
CA GLY A 492 -6.46 4.08 2.34
C GLY A 492 -7.90 4.15 1.84
N PHE A 493 -8.12 4.09 0.52
CA PHE A 493 -9.46 4.11 -0.07
C PHE A 493 -9.78 2.75 -0.68
N PRO A 494 -11.00 2.22 -0.47
CA PRO A 494 -11.41 0.94 -1.04
C PRO A 494 -11.47 1.02 -2.58
N PHE A 495 -11.95 -0.04 -3.22
CA PHE A 495 -12.13 -0.11 -4.67
C PHE A 495 -13.19 0.89 -5.17
N MET A 496 -12.76 2.14 -5.33
CA MET A 496 -13.59 3.27 -5.72
C MET A 496 -12.81 4.23 -6.61
N ARG A 497 -13.54 4.97 -7.44
CA ARG A 497 -12.97 6.08 -8.20
C ARG A 497 -12.81 7.33 -7.32
N GLY A 498 -11.88 8.19 -7.71
CA GLY A 498 -11.51 9.40 -6.98
C GLY A 498 -10.39 9.18 -5.95
N SER A 499 -9.82 7.98 -5.87
CA SER A 499 -8.72 7.62 -4.95
C SER A 499 -7.36 8.17 -5.41
N TYR A 500 -7.29 9.47 -5.71
CA TYR A 500 -6.10 10.18 -6.13
C TYR A 500 -6.12 11.62 -5.64
N ARG A 501 -4.94 12.25 -5.62
CA ARG A 501 -4.76 13.68 -5.33
C ARG A 501 -4.14 14.36 -6.53
N CYS A 502 -4.61 15.57 -6.84
CA CYS A 502 -4.02 16.41 -7.86
C CYS A 502 -3.15 17.47 -7.16
N LEU A 503 -1.84 17.22 -7.11
CA LEU A 503 -0.85 18.14 -6.52
C LEU A 503 -0.62 19.31 -7.47
N CYS A 504 -0.62 20.55 -6.97
CA CYS A 504 -0.25 21.70 -7.82
C CYS A 504 1.21 21.58 -8.27
N LYS A 505 1.48 21.87 -9.55
CA LYS A 505 2.85 21.95 -10.09
C LYS A 505 3.56 23.20 -9.61
N LEU A 506 4.90 23.21 -9.72
CA LEU A 506 5.70 24.42 -9.48
C LEU A 506 5.21 25.59 -10.34
N GLY A 507 5.14 26.78 -9.75
CA GLY A 507 4.53 27.96 -10.37
C GLY A 507 3.00 28.00 -10.32
N PHE A 508 2.37 26.97 -9.74
CA PHE A 508 0.95 26.94 -9.43
C PHE A 508 0.75 26.81 -7.92
N GLU A 509 -0.29 27.45 -7.41
CA GLU A 509 -0.67 27.35 -6.01
C GLU A 509 -2.13 26.94 -5.87
N TYR A 510 -2.39 26.24 -4.77
CA TYR A 510 -3.72 25.92 -4.34
C TYR A 510 -4.36 27.18 -3.74
N TRP A 511 -5.54 27.55 -4.21
CA TRP A 511 -6.10 28.86 -3.94
C TRP A 511 -6.95 28.95 -2.67
N HIS A 512 -7.42 27.82 -2.13
CA HIS A 512 -8.19 27.83 -0.88
C HIS A 512 -7.23 27.87 0.32
N ALA A 513 -7.57 28.68 1.32
CA ALA A 513 -6.79 28.84 2.54
C ALA A 513 -7.18 27.78 3.59
N ASP A 514 -7.19 26.51 3.21
CA ASP A 514 -7.53 25.38 4.09
C ASP A 514 -6.28 24.63 4.61
N GLY A 515 -5.09 25.11 4.27
CA GLY A 515 -3.81 24.48 4.60
C GLY A 515 -3.41 23.31 3.70
N LYS A 516 -4.18 23.00 2.66
CA LYS A 516 -3.85 21.96 1.66
C LYS A 516 -3.10 22.58 0.47
N PHE A 517 -2.35 21.75 -0.25
CA PHE A 517 -1.67 22.12 -1.50
C PHE A 517 -2.08 21.23 -2.69
N TRP A 518 -3.19 20.50 -2.52
CA TRP A 518 -3.70 19.56 -3.51
C TRP A 518 -5.22 19.57 -3.56
N ILE A 519 -5.75 19.12 -4.68
CA ILE A 519 -7.18 18.89 -4.87
C ILE A 519 -7.47 17.41 -4.71
N GLU A 520 -8.51 17.06 -3.95
CA GLU A 520 -8.95 15.68 -3.76
C GLU A 520 -9.67 15.16 -5.02
N GLY A 521 -9.28 13.97 -5.48
CA GLY A 521 -9.87 13.32 -6.65
C GLY A 521 -11.34 12.96 -6.45
N SER A 522 -11.72 12.55 -5.24
CA SER A 522 -13.12 12.26 -4.88
C SER A 522 -14.02 13.47 -5.08
N LEU A 523 -13.54 14.67 -4.69
CA LEU A 523 -14.25 15.92 -4.90
C LEU A 523 -14.35 16.27 -6.40
N LEU A 524 -13.27 16.06 -7.17
CA LEU A 524 -13.27 16.27 -8.62
C LEU A 524 -14.27 15.37 -9.35
N GLU A 525 -14.31 14.08 -9.03
CA GLU A 525 -15.28 13.15 -9.61
C GLU A 525 -16.73 13.56 -9.28
N LEU A 526 -16.99 13.92 -8.01
CA LEU A 526 -18.31 14.36 -7.55
C LEU A 526 -18.77 15.64 -8.25
N GLU A 527 -17.92 16.66 -8.32
CA GLU A 527 -18.24 17.93 -8.99
C GLU A 527 -18.42 17.74 -10.50
N PHE A 528 -17.66 16.82 -11.11
CA PHE A 528 -17.83 16.46 -12.51
C PHE A 528 -19.18 15.77 -12.76
N GLU A 529 -19.61 14.88 -11.87
CA GLU A 529 -20.94 14.26 -11.95
C GLU A 529 -22.06 15.29 -11.87
N LYS A 530 -21.95 16.25 -10.95
CA LYS A 530 -22.89 17.37 -10.87
C LYS A 530 -22.92 18.16 -12.17
N LYS A 531 -21.74 18.46 -12.74
CA LYS A 531 -21.60 19.13 -14.03
C LYS A 531 -22.33 18.36 -15.14
N LYS A 532 -22.13 17.05 -15.20
CA LYS A 532 -22.76 16.16 -16.20
C LYS A 532 -24.28 16.06 -16.01
N ALA A 533 -24.76 16.12 -14.77
CA ALA A 533 -26.18 16.11 -14.44
C ALA A 533 -26.87 17.47 -14.68
N GLY A 534 -26.13 18.51 -15.11
CA GLY A 534 -26.67 19.86 -15.29
C GLY A 534 -26.91 20.61 -13.97
N MET A 535 -26.39 20.11 -12.85
CA MET A 535 -26.46 20.77 -11.55
C MET A 535 -25.34 21.81 -11.42
N PHE A 536 -25.52 22.78 -10.52
CA PHE A 536 -24.44 23.71 -10.16
C PHE A 536 -23.21 22.92 -9.70
N SER A 537 -22.08 23.15 -10.35
CA SER A 537 -20.82 22.46 -10.08
C SER A 537 -19.67 23.46 -10.02
N ARG A 538 -18.73 23.20 -9.12
CA ARG A 538 -17.50 23.96 -8.95
C ARG A 538 -16.33 23.34 -9.71
N PHE A 539 -16.58 22.34 -10.55
CA PHE A 539 -15.55 21.56 -11.25
C PHE A 539 -14.54 22.46 -11.99
N ASP A 540 -15.01 23.48 -12.71
CA ASP A 540 -14.14 24.38 -13.48
C ASP A 540 -13.24 25.29 -12.60
N LEU A 541 -13.55 25.39 -11.30
CA LEU A 541 -12.76 26.12 -10.29
C LEU A 541 -11.77 25.23 -9.54
N LEU A 542 -11.85 23.90 -9.73
CA LEU A 542 -10.94 22.93 -9.13
C LEU A 542 -9.68 22.77 -9.98
N THR A 543 -8.98 23.89 -10.19
CA THR A 543 -7.68 23.96 -10.86
C THR A 543 -6.72 24.79 -10.02
N CYS A 544 -5.42 24.54 -10.15
CA CYS A 544 -4.42 25.36 -9.45
C CYS A 544 -4.22 26.67 -10.21
N ARG A 545 -4.15 27.79 -9.46
CA ARG A 545 -3.91 29.11 -10.04
C ARG A 545 -2.41 29.35 -10.20
N VAL A 546 -2.01 30.25 -11.09
CA VAL A 546 -0.60 30.66 -11.18
C VAL A 546 -0.21 31.30 -9.86
N ALA A 547 0.90 30.84 -9.28
CA ALA A 547 1.44 31.40 -8.06
C ALA A 547 1.78 32.88 -8.33
N MET A 548 1.08 33.79 -7.67
CA MET A 548 1.46 35.19 -7.70
C MET A 548 2.67 35.32 -6.79
N ALA A 549 3.84 35.56 -7.36
CA ALA A 549 4.92 36.15 -6.59
C ALA A 549 4.32 37.41 -5.95
N THR A 550 4.20 37.41 -4.61
CA THR A 550 4.07 38.65 -3.87
C THR A 550 5.37 39.39 -4.10
N THR A 551 5.46 40.05 -5.25
CA THR A 551 6.28 41.22 -5.38
C THR A 551 5.62 42.22 -4.46
N ALA A 552 5.91 42.10 -3.17
CA ALA A 552 6.09 43.26 -2.34
C ALA A 552 7.27 44.02 -2.97
N MET A 553 7.04 44.62 -4.15
CA MET A 553 7.58 45.93 -4.42
C MET A 553 6.93 46.80 -3.35
N ALA A 554 7.44 46.72 -2.12
CA ALA A 554 7.45 47.86 -1.24
C ALA A 554 8.03 48.95 -2.12
N SER A 555 7.14 49.79 -2.67
CA SER A 555 7.56 50.80 -3.62
C SER A 555 8.68 51.56 -2.90
N LYS A 556 9.80 51.82 -3.57
CA LYS A 556 10.91 52.55 -2.95
C LYS A 556 10.41 53.86 -2.31
N LEU A 557 9.29 54.39 -2.82
CA LEU A 557 8.48 55.46 -2.23
C LEU A 557 7.96 55.17 -0.82
N TYR A 558 7.37 54.01 -0.52
CA TYR A 558 6.84 53.72 0.82
C TYR A 558 7.94 53.58 1.88
N LEU A 559 9.07 52.96 1.52
CA LEU A 559 10.26 52.91 2.37
C LEU A 559 10.88 54.30 2.56
N ALA A 560 10.98 55.11 1.49
CA ALA A 560 11.45 56.49 1.59
C ALA A 560 10.53 57.36 2.47
N LEU A 561 9.22 57.19 2.38
CA LEU A 561 8.24 57.93 3.18
C LEU A 561 8.32 57.53 4.66
N LEU A 562 8.53 56.26 4.96
CA LEU A 562 8.83 55.78 6.31
C LEU A 562 10.16 56.35 6.85
N CYS A 563 11.21 56.38 6.03
CA CYS A 563 12.48 57.00 6.42
C CYS A 563 12.35 58.51 6.67
N ILE A 564 11.56 59.23 5.86
CA ILE A 564 11.28 60.66 6.06
C ILE A 564 10.47 60.88 7.34
N ILE A 565 9.45 60.06 7.60
CA ILE A 565 8.67 60.15 8.85
C ILE A 565 9.56 59.88 10.07
N ILE A 566 10.42 58.87 10.02
CA ILE A 566 11.38 58.58 11.10
C ILE A 566 12.38 59.72 11.29
N TYR A 567 12.84 60.36 10.20
CA TYR A 567 13.75 61.50 10.26
C TYR A 567 13.07 62.74 10.87
N VAL A 568 11.83 63.03 10.50
CA VAL A 568 11.04 64.14 11.06
C VAL A 568 10.77 63.91 12.55
N VAL A 569 10.41 62.68 12.95
CA VAL A 569 10.18 62.35 14.37
C VAL A 569 11.46 62.47 15.20
N ARG A 570 12.64 62.20 14.62
CA ARG A 570 13.95 62.42 15.26
C ARG A 570 14.41 63.87 15.33
N LEU A 571 13.82 64.78 14.54
CA LEU A 571 14.10 66.21 14.60
C LEU A 571 13.16 66.95 15.57
N THR A 572 12.03 66.34 15.90
CA THR A 572 11.02 66.89 16.83
C THR A 572 11.19 66.41 18.28
N ASN A 573 12.05 65.41 18.52
CA ASN A 573 12.57 65.03 19.83
C ASN A 573 14.01 65.50 19.96
#